data_AF-A0A2X3L2M1-F1
#
_entry.id   AF-A0A2X3L2M1-F1
#
_cell.length_a   1.000
_cell.length_b   1.000
_cell.length_c   1.000
_cell.angle_alpha   90.00
_cell.angle_beta   90.00
_cell.angle_gamma   90.00
#
_symmetry.space_group_name_H-M   'P 1'
#
loop_
_entity.id
_entity.type
_entity.pdbx_description
1 polymer ?
#
loop_
_entity_poly.entity_id
_entity_poly.type
_entity_poly.pdbx_seq_one_letter_code
_entity_poly.pdbx_strand_id
1 'polypeptide(L)' 'MSSKLEKVLYTAHTTTVGARSGHGRSDDGSLDVQLSTPGSGKTGD' A
#
# COMPACT_ATOMS: atom_id res chain seq x y z
N MET A 1 7.21 -18.02 -19.47
CA MET A 1 7.21 -19.00 -18.35
C MET A 1 7.24 -18.20 -17.06
N SER A 2 6.19 -18.29 -16.24
CA SER A 2 6.09 -17.58 -14.96
C SER A 2 6.99 -18.27 -13.93
N SER A 3 7.91 -17.52 -13.33
CA SER A 3 8.76 -18.00 -12.24
C SER A 3 7.92 -18.05 -10.96
N LYS A 4 7.65 -19.26 -10.46
CA LYS A 4 7.06 -19.46 -9.14
C LYS A 4 8.19 -19.52 -8.13
N LEU A 5 8.07 -18.77 -7.03
CA LEU A 5 9.07 -18.77 -5.97
C LEU A 5 9.21 -20.19 -5.38
N GLU A 6 10.42 -20.74 -5.38
CA GLU A 6 10.74 -22.03 -4.75
C GLU A 6 10.58 -21.98 -3.23
N LYS A 7 10.89 -20.82 -2.62
CA LYS A 7 10.71 -20.55 -1.19
C LYS A 7 10.34 -19.09 -0.98
N VAL A 8 9.22 -18.84 -0.30
CA VAL A 8 8.85 -17.50 0.16
C VAL A 8 9.60 -17.23 1.46
N LEU A 9 10.43 -16.18 1.47
CA LEU A 9 11.20 -15.78 2.66
C LEU A 9 10.42 -14.80 3.53
N TYR A 10 9.60 -13.95 2.91
CA TYR A 10 8.80 -12.96 3.60
C TYR A 10 7.57 -12.59 2.77
N THR A 11 6.49 -12.26 3.47
CA THR A 11 5.26 -11.73 2.88
C THR A 11 4.81 -10.54 3.72
N ALA A 12 4.78 -9.37 3.10
CA ALA A 12 4.12 -8.19 3.68
C ALA A 12 2.65 -8.20 3.29
N HIS A 13 1.76 -7.81 4.20
CA HIS A 13 0.36 -7.57 3.88
C HIS A 13 0.02 -6.09 4.09
N THR A 14 -0.74 -5.53 3.15
CA THR A 14 -1.19 -4.15 3.21
C THR A 14 -2.67 -4.06 2.90
N THR A 15 -3.40 -3.23 3.64
CA THR A 15 -4.79 -2.88 3.35
C THR A 15 -4.84 -1.46 2.80
N THR A 16 -5.58 -1.27 1.72
CA THR A 16 -5.84 0.05 1.13
C THR A 16 -7.33 0.34 1.12
N VAL A 17 -7.69 1.56 1.53
CA VAL A 17 -9.06 2.07 1.45
C VAL A 17 -9.04 3.29 0.53
N GLY A 18 -9.97 3.32 -0.44
CA GLY A 18 -10.06 4.39 -1.43
C GLY A 18 -10.92 5.58 -1.00
N ALA A 19 -11.50 6.27 -1.99
CA ALA A 19 -12.30 7.51 -1.87
C ALA A 19 -11.48 8.78 -1.60
N ARG A 20 -12.15 9.88 -1.20
CA ARG A 20 -11.56 11.22 -1.09
C ARG A 20 -10.52 11.35 0.04
N SER A 21 -10.48 10.38 0.95
CA SER A 21 -9.52 10.27 2.04
C SER A 21 -8.96 8.85 2.07
N GLY A 22 -8.30 8.46 0.97
CA GLY A 22 -7.73 7.12 0.88
C GLY A 22 -6.55 6.95 1.83
N HIS A 23 -6.34 5.74 2.35
CA HIS A 23 -5.20 5.41 3.22
C HIS A 23 -4.69 4.01 2.89
N GLY A 24 -3.40 3.80 3.09
CA GLY A 24 -2.75 2.51 2.94
C GLY A 24 -1.95 2.18 4.20
N ARG A 25 -2.15 0.99 4.76
CA ARG A 25 -1.46 0.55 5.97
C ARG A 25 -1.00 -0.89 5.88
N SER A 26 0.20 -1.19 6.37
CA SER A 26 0.71 -2.55 6.55
C SER A 26 0.20 -3.19 7.85
N ASP A 27 0.06 -4.51 7.85
CA ASP A 27 -0.36 -5.28 9.02
C ASP A 27 0.63 -5.15 10.19
N ASP A 28 1.92 -5.04 9.89
CA ASP A 28 3.01 -4.81 10.85
C ASP A 28 3.12 -3.35 11.35
N GLY A 29 2.36 -2.42 10.76
CA GLY A 29 2.38 -1.00 11.12
C GLY A 29 3.65 -0.25 10.73
N SER A 30 4.57 -0.87 10.01
CA SER A 30 5.80 -0.23 9.51
C SER A 30 5.51 0.79 8.40
N LEU A 31 4.36 0.70 7.74
CA LEU A 31 3.90 1.60 6.69
C LEU A 31 2.47 2.07 7.01
N ASP A 32 2.29 3.39 7.06
CA ASP A 32 0.98 4.06 7.17
C ASP A 32 1.05 5.35 6.35
N VAL A 33 0.27 5.42 5.27
CA VAL A 33 0.35 6.52 4.28
C VAL A 33 -1.04 7.04 3.92
N GLN A 34 -1.16 8.36 3.79
CA GLN A 34 -2.37 9.01 3.30
C GLN A 34 -2.32 9.14 1.78
N LEU A 35 -3.31 8.55 1.10
CA LEU A 35 -3.44 8.62 -0.35
C LEU A 35 -4.21 9.88 -0.76
N SER A 36 -3.67 10.63 -1.70
CA SER A 36 -4.34 11.74 -2.36
C SER A 36 -4.60 11.43 -3.83
N THR A 37 -5.72 11.92 -4.37
CA THR A 37 -5.98 11.78 -5.81
C THR A 37 -5.05 12.70 -6.60
N PRO A 38 -4.45 12.20 -7.71
CA PRO A 38 -3.63 13.04 -8.59
C PRO A 38 -4.41 14.27 -9.06
N GLY A 39 -3.79 15.45 -9.00
CA GLY A 39 -4.44 16.72 -9.38
C GLY A 39 -5.32 17.37 -8.30
N SER A 40 -5.46 16.75 -7.11
CA SER A 40 -6.21 17.35 -5.99
C SER A 40 -5.49 18.52 -5.31
N GLY A 41 -4.25 18.84 -5.70
CA GLY A 41 -3.41 19.86 -5.07
C GLY A 41 -2.98 19.54 -3.63
N LYS A 42 -3.32 18.35 -3.12
CA LYS A 42 -2.90 17.85 -1.81
C LYS A 42 -1.71 16.94 -1.98
N THR A 43 -0.60 17.25 -1.30
CA THR A 43 0.54 16.35 -1.15
C THR A 43 0.04 15.04 -0.54
N GLY A 44 0.31 13.91 -1.21
CA GLY A 44 0.24 12.60 -0.55
C GLY A 44 1.47 12.49 0.34
N ASP A 45 1.30 11.95 1.55
CA ASP A 45 2.39 11.81 2.51
C ASP A 45 3.49 10.86 2.01
#